data_AF-A0A938P6Y5-F1
#
_entry.id   AF-A0A938P6Y5-F1
#
_cell.length_a   1.000
_cell.length_b   1.000
_cell.length_c   1.000
_cell.angle_alpha   90.00
_cell.angle_beta   90.00
_cell.angle_gamma   90.00
#
_symmetry.space_group_name_H-M   'P 1'
#
loop_
_entity.id
_entity.type
_entity.pdbx_description
1 polymer ?
#
loop_
_entity_poly.entity_id
_entity_poly.type
_entity_poly.pdbx_seq_one_letter_code
_entity_poly.pdbx_strand_id
1 'polypeptide(L)'
;MKFQKILFVFLLASQIIFAQLTEKSNSKKTDTNLLQPITVTIGGNFIVTGSFTAVATQRLDHFITQIFSEAQANALGNINQIEQKQKVLEELAKFPLRNITLKRFSGEKINIDLLKYRVTGDFISNPYLMNDDVILFPGFDPTTNFVEIDGAVNKPTKFQFVEGDKLSDAILFAGGLNSAYENITSVEISRLIEKGTKEELIKARIDQNPLLKSGDRIKILFDETNKREFKALVLGEVNNPGFTYLTKNGLPIKDVLLKSGGLKPTASLKYAELIRNSNSTDILRKNEIVDNFMKNPKSLEWQLKLYDYRIMKDKFSFLRLSNLTIEDTIFFDIDNQLRIMNDQKFLDFTKIYDDNSSDGNFVIKDGDVILIPEHFNYVYVFGQVPRTGYVPFEIGKDFTHYISKAGGFTESARDLDEVVIIKGDTKNWIVENKSTTSIEPGDFVYIPKKVQRSFSYYLERVGDVAAIVGSVATIILLIIQSGK
;
A
#
# COMPACT_ATOMS: atom_id res chain seq x y z
N MET A 1 51.25 -54.28 16.94
CA MET A 1 51.24 -54.21 15.45
C MET A 1 50.14 -53.24 15.06
N LYS A 2 50.47 -51.95 14.85
CA LYS A 2 50.66 -51.31 13.52
C LYS A 2 49.29 -51.29 12.78
N PHE A 3 48.53 -50.20 12.66
CA PHE A 3 48.81 -48.80 12.26
C PHE A 3 47.66 -47.95 12.84
N GLN A 4 47.81 -46.93 13.69
CA GLN A 4 48.31 -45.59 13.37
C GLN A 4 48.48 -45.34 11.88
N LYS A 5 47.59 -44.57 11.26
CA LYS A 5 47.91 -43.37 10.46
C LYS A 5 46.77 -42.99 9.51
N ILE A 6 46.45 -41.69 9.53
CA ILE A 6 45.97 -40.87 8.40
C ILE A 6 44.47 -41.08 8.10
N LEU A 7 43.60 -40.08 8.10
CA LEU A 7 43.71 -38.61 8.17
C LEU A 7 42.27 -38.16 8.51
N PHE A 8 42.03 -37.33 9.53
CA PHE A 8 42.11 -35.87 9.39
C PHE A 8 41.28 -35.40 8.21
N VAL A 9 40.11 -34.82 8.48
CA VAL A 9 39.41 -33.78 7.70
C VAL A 9 37.99 -33.72 8.28
N PHE A 10 37.67 -32.59 8.94
CA PHE A 10 36.32 -32.13 9.28
C PHE A 10 35.58 -32.82 10.44
N LEU A 11 35.95 -32.49 11.68
CA LEU A 11 34.96 -32.12 12.71
C LEU A 11 35.67 -31.54 13.96
N LEU A 12 36.62 -30.64 13.70
CA LEU A 12 37.26 -29.74 14.66
C LEU A 12 37.15 -28.31 14.08
N ALA A 13 35.92 -27.82 14.00
CA ALA A 13 35.50 -26.44 13.74
C ALA A 13 33.99 -26.46 14.06
N SER A 14 33.46 -25.90 15.14
CA SER A 14 33.53 -24.50 15.49
C SER A 14 33.13 -24.31 16.95
N GLN A 15 34.08 -24.46 17.87
CA GLN A 15 33.95 -23.99 19.24
C GLN A 15 35.35 -23.48 19.64
N ILE A 16 35.40 -22.24 20.11
CA ILE A 16 36.56 -21.58 20.77
C ILE A 16 37.58 -20.95 19.80
N ILE A 17 37.38 -19.67 19.46
CA ILE A 17 38.45 -18.66 19.49
C ILE A 17 37.89 -17.41 20.19
N PHE A 18 37.85 -17.46 21.52
CA PHE A 18 38.12 -16.30 22.35
C PHE A 18 39.64 -16.13 22.33
N ALA A 19 40.15 -15.18 21.56
CA ALA A 19 41.59 -14.87 21.57
C ALA A 19 41.89 -13.92 22.75
N GLN A 20 42.14 -14.51 23.92
CA GLN A 20 43.10 -13.94 24.87
C GLN A 20 44.50 -14.28 24.34
N LEU A 21 45.20 -13.27 23.83
CA LEU A 21 46.64 -13.36 23.59
C LEU A 21 47.35 -12.75 24.79
N THR A 22 47.82 -13.61 25.69
CA THR A 22 48.91 -13.28 26.60
C THR A 22 50.25 -13.36 25.86
N GLU A 23 51.04 -12.34 26.13
CA GLU A 23 52.41 -12.04 25.75
C GLU A 23 53.32 -13.24 25.43
N LYS A 24 54.02 -13.13 24.29
CA LYS A 24 55.41 -13.56 24.21
C LYS A 24 56.24 -12.44 23.59
N SER A 25 57.04 -11.84 24.46
CA SER A 25 58.17 -10.97 24.19
C SER A 25 58.86 -11.28 22.85
N ASN A 26 58.75 -10.34 21.92
CA ASN A 26 59.83 -10.01 21.00
C ASN A 26 59.78 -8.52 20.71
N SER A 27 60.87 -7.86 21.06
CA SER A 27 61.11 -6.43 20.98
C SER A 27 60.84 -5.85 19.59
N LYS A 28 59.67 -5.27 19.41
CA LYS A 28 59.53 -3.99 18.73
C LYS A 28 58.89 -3.06 19.75
N LYS A 29 59.50 -1.91 20.00
CA LYS A 29 58.83 -0.77 20.63
C LYS A 29 57.63 -0.40 19.74
N THR A 30 56.52 -1.11 19.89
CA THR A 30 55.22 -0.67 19.41
C THR A 30 54.78 0.40 20.38
N ASP A 31 54.65 1.63 19.89
CA ASP A 31 54.23 2.81 20.62
C ASP A 31 53.01 2.52 21.50
N THR A 32 53.27 2.21 22.78
CA THR A 32 52.25 2.07 23.84
C THR A 32 51.57 3.40 24.16
N ASN A 33 51.90 4.47 23.43
CA ASN A 33 51.29 5.80 23.54
C ASN A 33 50.02 5.97 22.70
N LEU A 34 49.67 5.02 21.80
CA LEU A 34 48.53 5.17 20.88
C LEU A 34 47.15 4.96 21.52
N LEU A 35 47.09 4.40 22.74
CA LEU A 35 45.84 4.14 23.47
C LEU A 35 45.67 5.04 24.70
N GLN A 36 46.45 6.12 24.81
CA GLN A 36 46.32 7.02 25.95
C GLN A 36 44.93 7.66 25.95
N PRO A 37 44.17 7.52 27.06
CA PRO A 37 42.90 8.21 27.19
C PRO A 37 43.16 9.71 27.22
N ILE A 38 42.41 10.44 26.40
CA ILE A 38 42.39 11.90 26.38
C ILE A 38 41.04 12.39 26.91
N THR A 39 41.02 13.62 27.41
CA THR A 39 39.77 14.27 27.81
C THR A 39 39.32 15.22 26.73
N VAL A 40 38.05 15.12 26.32
CA VAL A 40 37.43 16.00 25.32
C VAL A 40 36.14 16.54 25.91
N THR A 41 35.90 17.83 25.76
CA THR A 41 34.71 18.50 26.30
C THR A 41 33.70 18.78 25.19
N ILE A 42 32.45 18.39 25.40
CA ILE A 42 31.31 18.72 24.53
C ILE A 42 30.50 19.81 25.22
N GLY A 43 30.25 20.91 24.51
CA GLY A 43 29.40 22.01 24.95
C GLY A 43 28.46 22.51 23.86
N GLY A 44 27.59 23.46 24.23
CA GLY A 44 26.59 24.02 23.32
C GLY A 44 25.37 23.13 23.17
N ASN A 45 24.72 23.17 22.00
CA ASN A 45 23.45 22.50 21.74
C ASN A 45 23.64 21.03 21.28
N PHE A 46 24.11 20.19 22.19
CA PHE A 46 24.17 18.74 22.01
C PHE A 46 23.39 18.06 23.13
N ILE A 47 22.93 16.83 22.88
CA ILE A 47 22.03 16.08 23.77
C ILE A 47 22.62 15.93 25.18
N VAL A 48 23.94 15.77 25.26
CA VAL A 48 24.69 15.69 26.51
C VAL A 48 25.87 16.66 26.45
N THR A 49 26.18 17.32 27.56
CA THR A 49 27.34 18.21 27.65
C THR A 49 28.18 17.84 28.85
N GLY A 50 29.49 18.13 28.78
CA GLY A 50 30.45 17.74 29.80
C GLY A 50 31.77 17.25 29.20
N SER A 51 32.61 16.70 30.06
CA SER A 51 33.91 16.14 29.68
C SER A 51 33.82 14.63 29.60
N PHE A 52 34.31 14.07 28.50
CA PHE A 52 34.25 12.64 28.20
C PHE A 52 35.65 12.13 27.85
N THR A 53 35.86 10.85 28.09
CA THR A 53 37.09 10.18 27.69
C THR A 53 37.02 9.78 26.22
N ALA A 54 38.08 10.09 25.47
CA ALA A 54 38.30 9.63 24.11
C ALA A 54 39.68 8.98 23.98
N VAL A 55 39.99 8.42 22.82
CA VAL A 55 41.34 7.93 22.49
C VAL A 55 42.01 8.90 21.52
N ALA A 56 43.32 9.14 21.65
CA ALA A 56 44.06 10.07 20.77
C ALA A 56 43.98 9.72 19.27
N THR A 57 43.71 8.46 18.93
CA THR A 57 43.49 8.01 17.54
C THR A 57 42.04 8.17 17.06
N GLN A 58 41.14 8.64 17.92
CA GLN A 58 39.72 8.80 17.60
C GLN A 58 39.49 10.09 16.82
N ARG A 59 38.65 10.00 15.78
CA ARG A 59 38.17 11.16 15.03
C ARG A 59 36.86 11.69 15.62
N LEU A 60 36.62 12.98 15.37
CA LEU A 60 35.48 13.71 15.89
C LEU A 60 34.12 13.03 15.60
N ASP A 61 33.85 12.62 14.36
CA ASP A 61 32.57 11.99 13.98
C ASP A 61 32.33 10.66 14.73
N HIS A 62 33.37 9.83 14.88
CA HIS A 62 33.27 8.57 15.61
C HIS A 62 32.96 8.82 17.09
N PHE A 63 33.66 9.77 17.70
CA PHE A 63 33.43 10.18 19.09
C PHE A 63 32.00 10.73 19.30
N ILE A 64 31.55 11.67 18.48
CA ILE A 64 30.20 12.22 18.60
C ILE A 64 29.13 11.14 18.37
N THR A 65 29.33 10.23 17.42
CA THR A 65 28.40 9.12 17.16
C THR A 65 28.33 8.15 18.34
N GLN A 66 29.47 7.86 18.97
CA GLN A 66 29.52 7.03 20.18
C GLN A 66 28.74 7.69 21.32
N ILE A 67 29.04 8.96 21.64
CA ILE A 67 28.36 9.68 22.73
C ILE A 67 26.86 9.81 22.45
N PHE A 68 26.46 10.08 21.20
CA PHE A 68 25.06 10.09 20.80
C PHE A 68 24.37 8.75 21.05
N SER A 69 25.01 7.65 20.65
CA SER A 69 24.45 6.30 20.79
C SER A 69 24.29 5.90 22.26
N GLU A 70 25.26 6.25 23.10
CA GLU A 70 25.18 6.04 24.56
C GLU A 70 24.04 6.87 25.18
N ALA A 71 23.92 8.15 24.82
CA ALA A 71 22.84 9.02 25.27
C ALA A 71 21.46 8.49 24.83
N GLN A 72 21.35 8.02 23.59
CA GLN A 72 20.14 7.42 23.05
C GLN A 72 19.75 6.13 23.79
N ALA A 73 20.70 5.22 24.02
CA ALA A 73 20.44 3.98 24.75
C ALA A 73 19.93 4.26 26.17
N ASN A 74 20.54 5.23 26.86
CA ASN A 74 20.13 5.65 28.20
C ASN A 74 18.73 6.28 28.21
N ALA A 75 18.41 7.11 27.23
CA ALA A 75 17.09 7.75 27.12
C ALA A 75 15.96 6.75 26.80
N LEU A 76 16.25 5.69 26.04
CA LEU A 76 15.26 4.70 25.61
C LEU A 76 15.07 3.53 26.56
N GLY A 77 15.97 3.34 27.54
CA GLY A 77 16.03 2.13 28.39
C GLY A 77 14.73 1.79 29.12
N ASN A 78 13.87 2.77 29.39
CA ASN A 78 12.63 2.60 30.16
C ASN A 78 11.34 2.74 29.33
N ILE A 79 11.44 2.92 28.00
CA ILE A 79 10.27 3.14 27.14
C ILE A 79 9.86 1.81 26.52
N ASN A 80 8.63 1.36 26.75
CA ASN A 80 8.13 0.08 26.22
C ASN A 80 7.25 0.24 24.95
N GLN A 81 6.70 1.42 24.71
CA GLN A 81 5.85 1.69 23.55
C GLN A 81 6.65 2.16 22.33
N ILE A 82 6.42 1.53 21.17
CA ILE A 82 7.14 1.81 19.91
C ILE A 82 6.94 3.27 19.47
N GLU A 83 5.71 3.79 19.54
CA GLU A 83 5.41 5.16 19.12
C GLU A 83 6.12 6.21 20.00
N GLN A 84 6.20 5.96 21.31
CA GLN A 84 6.93 6.82 22.23
C GLN A 84 8.44 6.77 21.98
N LYS A 85 9.00 5.58 21.70
CA LYS A 85 10.42 5.45 21.31
C LYS A 85 10.72 6.28 20.08
N GLN A 86 9.86 6.22 19.07
CA GLN A 86 10.06 6.94 17.81
C GLN A 86 10.06 8.47 18.04
N LYS A 87 9.12 9.00 18.83
CA LYS A 87 9.09 10.43 19.18
C LYS A 87 10.36 10.87 19.92
N VAL A 88 10.83 10.07 20.88
CA VAL A 88 12.08 10.38 21.60
C VAL A 88 13.29 10.33 20.66
N LEU A 89 13.36 9.34 19.76
CA LEU A 89 14.40 9.26 18.74
C LEU A 89 14.44 10.50 17.83
N GLU A 90 13.27 10.96 17.40
CA GLU A 90 13.13 12.17 16.57
C GLU A 90 13.59 13.43 17.32
N GLU A 91 13.23 13.59 18.60
CA GLU A 91 13.70 14.72 19.42
C GLU A 91 15.21 14.68 19.66
N LEU A 92 15.76 13.51 20.00
CA LEU A 92 17.19 13.34 20.21
C LEU A 92 18.00 13.63 18.94
N ALA A 93 17.45 13.36 17.75
CA ALA A 93 18.12 13.67 16.49
C ALA A 93 18.19 15.17 16.17
N LYS A 94 17.54 16.06 16.94
CA LYS A 94 17.54 17.52 16.71
C LYS A 94 18.79 18.22 17.27
N PHE A 95 19.96 17.83 16.78
CA PHE A 95 21.20 18.56 17.05
C PHE A 95 21.93 18.90 15.73
N PRO A 96 22.70 20.00 15.69
CA PRO A 96 23.38 20.40 14.48
C PRO A 96 24.56 19.48 14.17
N LEU A 97 24.69 19.10 12.91
CA LEU A 97 25.87 18.39 12.38
C LEU A 97 26.80 19.32 11.60
N ARG A 98 26.46 20.61 11.51
CA ARG A 98 27.19 21.62 10.73
C ARG A 98 27.52 22.83 11.58
N ASN A 99 28.53 23.58 11.14
CA ASN A 99 29.02 24.78 11.81
C ASN A 99 29.45 24.51 13.27
N ILE A 100 29.97 23.30 13.51
CA ILE A 100 30.49 22.89 14.81
C ILE A 100 31.85 23.54 14.99
N THR A 101 32.11 24.12 16.16
CA THR A 101 33.42 24.72 16.45
C THR A 101 34.26 23.77 17.29
N LEU A 102 35.38 23.30 16.76
CA LEU A 102 36.41 22.62 17.53
C LEU A 102 37.45 23.65 18.00
N LYS A 103 37.66 23.76 19.31
CA LYS A 103 38.71 24.58 19.90
C LYS A 103 39.81 23.66 20.44
N ARG A 104 41.03 23.86 19.96
CA ARG A 104 42.22 23.18 20.47
C ARG A 104 42.70 23.87 21.75
N PHE A 105 43.47 23.14 22.57
CA PHE A 105 44.17 23.70 23.73
C PHE A 105 45.08 24.89 23.36
N SER A 106 45.66 24.88 22.15
CA SER A 106 46.48 25.98 21.62
C SER A 106 45.73 27.30 21.42
N GLY A 107 44.39 27.27 21.48
CA GLY A 107 43.51 28.40 21.13
C GLY A 107 43.08 28.41 19.65
N GLU A 108 43.58 27.51 18.82
CA GLU A 108 43.13 27.33 17.44
C GLU A 108 41.64 26.97 17.40
N LYS A 109 40.92 27.57 16.44
CA LYS A 109 39.50 27.30 16.20
C LYS A 109 39.31 26.75 14.80
N ILE A 110 38.64 25.62 14.70
CA ILE A 110 38.37 24.91 13.45
C ILE A 110 36.86 24.80 13.28
N ASN A 111 36.34 25.21 12.13
CA ASN A 111 34.95 25.00 11.76
C ASN A 111 34.80 23.60 11.15
N ILE A 112 33.84 22.83 11.66
CA ILE A 112 33.60 21.44 11.33
C ILE A 112 32.19 21.29 10.74
N ASP A 113 32.12 20.60 9.60
CA ASP A 113 30.89 20.17 8.95
C ASP A 113 30.85 18.63 8.87
N LEU A 114 30.31 18.00 9.91
CA LEU A 114 30.19 16.54 9.97
C LEU A 114 29.17 16.01 8.97
N LEU A 115 28.14 16.79 8.62
CA LEU A 115 27.19 16.40 7.58
C LEU A 115 27.89 16.30 6.23
N LYS A 116 28.73 17.28 5.88
CA LYS A 116 29.53 17.27 4.66
C LYS A 116 30.51 16.11 4.65
N TYR A 117 31.23 15.86 5.75
CA TYR A 117 32.09 14.68 5.89
C TYR A 117 31.35 13.37 5.61
N ARG A 118 30.14 13.18 6.14
CA ARG A 118 29.36 11.94 5.95
C ARG A 118 28.95 11.70 4.50
N VAL A 119 28.97 12.73 3.66
CA VAL A 119 28.66 12.62 2.23
C VAL A 119 29.94 12.54 1.38
N THR A 120 30.96 13.33 1.69
CA THR A 120 32.17 13.46 0.85
C THR A 120 33.33 12.58 1.28
N GLY A 121 33.36 12.13 2.54
CA GLY A 121 34.54 11.52 3.14
C GLY A 121 35.69 12.49 3.38
N ASP A 122 35.45 13.81 3.33
CA ASP A 122 36.48 14.83 3.53
C ASP A 122 36.97 14.86 4.99
N PHE A 123 38.14 14.26 5.21
CA PHE A 123 38.77 14.16 6.53
C PHE A 123 39.19 15.50 7.13
N ILE A 124 39.23 16.60 6.35
CA ILE A 124 39.44 17.95 6.89
C ILE A 124 38.28 18.32 7.82
N SER A 125 37.07 17.92 7.44
CA SER A 125 35.84 18.12 8.23
C SER A 125 35.67 17.09 9.35
N ASN A 126 36.60 16.15 9.53
CA ASN A 126 36.56 15.14 10.57
C ASN A 126 37.95 14.90 11.19
N PRO A 127 38.53 15.90 11.89
CA PRO A 127 39.88 15.81 12.41
C PRO A 127 40.02 14.79 13.55
N TYR A 128 41.25 14.37 13.82
CA TYR A 128 41.59 13.65 15.05
C TYR A 128 41.41 14.55 16.28
N LEU A 129 40.95 13.92 17.35
CA LEU A 129 40.80 14.57 18.66
C LEU A 129 42.16 14.64 19.37
N MET A 130 42.34 15.72 20.12
CA MET A 130 43.50 15.96 20.96
C MET A 130 43.04 16.15 22.41
N ASN A 131 43.97 15.99 23.34
CA ASN A 131 43.68 16.25 24.74
C ASN A 131 43.24 17.70 24.94
N ASP A 132 42.20 17.87 25.77
CA ASP A 132 41.57 19.15 26.10
C ASP A 132 40.90 19.86 24.93
N ASP A 133 40.58 19.14 23.85
CA ASP A 133 39.70 19.65 22.81
C ASP A 133 38.33 20.04 23.37
N VAL A 134 37.80 21.17 22.91
CA VAL A 134 36.44 21.61 23.23
C VAL A 134 35.61 21.68 21.95
N ILE A 135 34.59 20.84 21.87
CA ILE A 135 33.65 20.75 20.74
C ILE A 135 32.39 21.53 21.12
N LEU A 136 32.06 22.56 20.34
CA LEU A 136 30.91 23.43 20.59
C LEU A 136 29.89 23.29 19.47
N PHE A 137 28.70 22.84 19.84
CA PHE A 137 27.54 22.75 18.96
C PHE A 137 26.78 24.09 18.96
N PRO A 138 26.54 24.71 17.79
CA PRO A 138 25.85 26.00 17.72
C PRO A 138 24.37 25.87 18.11
N GLY A 139 23.70 26.99 18.38
CA GLY A 139 22.24 27.01 18.45
C GLY A 139 21.65 26.57 17.10
N PHE A 140 20.65 25.69 17.15
CA PHE A 140 20.01 25.17 15.94
C PHE A 140 18.50 25.11 16.13
N ASP A 141 17.79 25.78 15.25
CA ASP A 141 16.34 25.67 15.11
C ASP A 141 16.02 25.14 13.72
N PRO A 142 15.60 23.87 13.59
CA PRO A 142 15.27 23.26 12.29
C PRO A 142 14.04 23.90 11.61
N THR A 143 13.28 24.72 12.32
CA THR A 143 12.09 25.39 11.79
C THR A 143 12.41 26.70 11.09
N THR A 144 13.51 27.36 11.46
CA THR A 144 13.90 28.67 10.91
C THR A 144 15.24 28.64 10.17
N ASN A 145 16.19 27.80 10.60
CA ASN A 145 17.53 27.70 10.03
C ASN A 145 17.71 26.47 9.14
N PHE A 146 17.07 26.49 7.97
CA PHE A 146 17.09 25.35 7.05
C PHE A 146 17.22 25.76 5.58
N VAL A 147 17.66 24.82 4.75
CA VAL A 147 17.41 24.80 3.31
C VAL A 147 16.74 23.47 2.99
N GLU A 148 15.80 23.50 2.06
CA GLU A 148 15.13 22.31 1.54
C GLU A 148 15.39 22.19 0.04
N ILE A 149 15.67 20.98 -0.44
CA ILE A 149 15.86 20.70 -1.86
C ILE A 149 15.02 19.49 -2.29
N ASP A 150 14.30 19.67 -3.40
CA ASP A 150 13.42 18.69 -4.02
C ASP A 150 13.52 18.75 -5.56
N GLY A 151 12.81 17.86 -6.28
CA GLY A 151 12.80 17.77 -7.74
C GLY A 151 13.72 16.68 -8.27
N ALA A 152 14.48 16.96 -9.33
CA ALA A 152 15.38 15.99 -9.97
C ALA A 152 16.70 15.74 -9.21
N VAL A 153 16.58 15.32 -7.95
CA VAL A 153 17.69 14.93 -7.07
C VAL A 153 17.54 13.49 -6.59
N ASN A 154 18.63 12.85 -6.19
CA ASN A 154 18.60 11.44 -5.78
C ASN A 154 17.82 11.22 -4.47
N LYS A 155 17.92 12.18 -3.54
CA LYS A 155 17.25 12.14 -2.25
C LYS A 155 16.78 13.55 -1.86
N PRO A 156 15.49 13.88 -2.05
CA PRO A 156 14.91 15.10 -1.50
C PRO A 156 15.21 15.21 0.00
N THR A 157 15.70 16.36 0.44
CA THR A 157 16.20 16.51 1.81
C THR A 157 16.09 17.93 2.33
N LYS A 158 15.93 18.04 3.65
CA LYS A 158 15.96 19.28 4.41
C LYS A 158 17.17 19.25 5.34
N PHE A 159 17.98 20.31 5.33
CA PHE A 159 19.23 20.36 6.10
C PHE A 159 19.45 21.74 6.71
N GLN A 160 20.35 21.81 7.69
CA GLN A 160 20.73 23.05 8.36
C GLN A 160 21.45 24.00 7.40
N PHE A 161 21.00 25.25 7.32
CA PHE A 161 21.71 26.30 6.59
C PHE A 161 22.95 26.76 7.37
N VAL A 162 24.06 26.94 6.64
CA VAL A 162 25.28 27.58 7.12
C VAL A 162 25.64 28.71 6.16
N GLU A 163 26.07 29.84 6.70
CA GLU A 163 26.43 31.02 5.91
C GLU A 163 27.50 30.66 4.85
N GLY A 164 27.21 31.01 3.60
CA GLY A 164 28.07 30.67 2.46
C GLY A 164 27.65 29.41 1.68
N ASP A 165 26.62 28.68 2.14
CA ASP A 165 26.04 27.56 1.39
C ASP A 165 25.62 27.99 -0.02
N LYS A 166 25.92 27.14 -1.00
CA LYS A 166 25.53 27.32 -2.40
C LYS A 166 24.61 26.19 -2.87
N LEU A 167 23.99 26.37 -4.03
CA LEU A 167 23.19 25.32 -4.69
C LEU A 167 23.95 23.99 -4.80
N SER A 168 25.26 24.02 -5.06
CA SER A 168 26.10 22.84 -5.10
C SER A 168 26.15 22.06 -3.79
N ASP A 169 26.11 22.74 -2.63
CA ASP A 169 26.06 22.09 -1.33
C ASP A 169 24.69 21.44 -1.10
N ALA A 170 23.60 22.10 -1.52
CA ALA A 170 22.26 21.50 -1.48
C ALA A 170 22.16 20.24 -2.35
N ILE A 171 22.68 20.29 -3.59
CA ILE A 171 22.74 19.14 -4.50
C ILE A 171 23.60 18.03 -3.91
N LEU A 172 24.74 18.37 -3.27
CA LEU A 172 25.59 17.40 -2.58
C LEU A 172 24.83 16.68 -1.47
N PHE A 173 24.14 17.40 -0.58
CA PHE A 173 23.36 16.79 0.50
C PHE A 173 22.16 15.97 0.00
N ALA A 174 21.63 16.30 -1.17
CA ALA A 174 20.60 15.51 -1.85
C ALA A 174 21.16 14.24 -2.54
N GLY A 175 22.46 13.95 -2.40
CA GLY A 175 23.12 12.81 -3.03
C GLY A 175 23.38 12.99 -4.52
N GLY A 176 23.37 14.22 -5.02
CA GLY A 176 23.52 14.54 -6.44
C GLY A 176 22.20 14.63 -7.21
N LEU A 177 22.31 15.03 -8.47
CA LEU A 177 21.19 15.06 -9.42
C LEU A 177 20.78 13.64 -9.81
N ASN A 178 19.48 13.43 -10.01
CA ASN A 178 18.95 12.12 -10.36
C ASN A 178 19.07 11.84 -11.86
N SER A 179 19.92 10.87 -12.20
CA SER A 179 20.20 10.47 -13.59
C SER A 179 19.00 9.92 -14.38
N ALA A 180 17.88 9.63 -13.71
CA ALA A 180 16.64 9.23 -14.38
C ALA A 180 16.00 10.39 -15.18
N TYR A 181 16.38 11.63 -14.89
CA TYR A 181 15.89 12.83 -15.58
C TYR A 181 16.93 13.37 -16.56
N GLU A 182 16.49 13.76 -17.75
CA GLU A 182 17.33 14.44 -18.74
C GLU A 182 17.18 15.98 -18.63
N ASN A 183 18.12 16.72 -19.22
CA ASN A 183 18.10 18.20 -19.32
C ASN A 183 17.94 18.96 -18.00
N ILE A 184 18.48 18.42 -16.90
CA ILE A 184 18.47 19.07 -15.59
C ILE A 184 19.40 20.31 -15.63
N THR A 185 18.84 21.45 -15.99
CA THR A 185 19.60 22.70 -16.23
C THR A 185 19.10 23.85 -15.38
N SER A 186 17.84 23.79 -14.95
CA SER A 186 17.14 24.91 -14.33
C SER A 186 16.77 24.59 -12.89
N VAL A 187 16.76 25.62 -12.06
CA VAL A 187 16.38 25.54 -10.66
C VAL A 187 15.45 26.70 -10.33
N GLU A 188 14.47 26.42 -9.48
CA GLU A 188 13.62 27.43 -8.85
C GLU A 188 13.94 27.47 -7.36
N ILE A 189 14.18 28.66 -6.84
CA ILE A 189 14.40 28.90 -5.41
C ILE A 189 13.24 29.77 -4.93
N SER A 190 12.38 29.19 -4.11
CA SER A 190 11.38 29.91 -3.34
C SER A 190 12.03 30.44 -2.07
N ARG A 191 12.05 31.77 -1.95
CA ARG A 191 12.68 32.48 -0.85
C ARG A 191 11.66 33.33 -0.14
N LEU A 192 11.53 33.14 1.17
CA LEU A 192 10.72 34.01 2.01
C LEU A 192 11.49 35.28 2.37
N ILE A 193 10.90 36.43 2.08
CA ILE A 193 11.42 37.77 2.39
C ILE A 193 10.49 38.49 3.39
N GLU A 194 10.91 39.67 3.87
CA GLU A 194 10.11 40.50 4.79
C GLU A 194 9.61 39.76 6.05
N LYS A 195 10.47 38.91 6.64
CA LYS A 195 10.14 38.04 7.78
C LYS A 195 9.03 37.01 7.49
N GLY A 196 8.93 36.56 6.24
CA GLY A 196 8.02 35.48 5.84
C GLY A 196 6.67 35.95 5.31
N THR A 197 6.47 37.25 5.12
CA THR A 197 5.20 37.79 4.60
C THR A 197 5.10 37.76 3.07
N LYS A 198 6.24 37.66 2.37
CA LYS A 198 6.29 37.57 0.91
C LYS A 198 7.22 36.47 0.46
N GLU A 199 6.87 35.89 -0.68
CA GLU A 199 7.66 34.87 -1.37
C GLU A 199 8.24 35.46 -2.65
N GLU A 200 9.54 35.32 -2.84
CA GLU A 200 10.26 35.63 -4.07
C GLU A 200 10.66 34.32 -4.75
N LEU A 201 10.29 34.18 -6.03
CA LEU A 201 10.67 33.02 -6.85
C LEU A 201 11.86 33.39 -7.73
N ILE A 202 13.02 32.83 -7.41
CA ILE A 202 14.25 33.04 -8.16
C ILE A 202 14.43 31.87 -9.13
N LYS A 203 14.40 32.15 -10.43
CA LYS A 203 14.72 31.18 -11.48
C LYS A 203 16.17 31.35 -11.89
N ALA A 204 16.95 30.29 -11.77
CA ALA A 204 18.38 30.30 -12.10
C ALA A 204 18.76 29.03 -12.86
N ARG A 205 19.96 29.03 -13.45
CA ARG A 205 20.56 27.80 -13.97
C ARG A 205 21.44 27.15 -12.92
N ILE A 206 21.55 25.83 -12.97
CA ILE A 206 22.35 25.06 -11.99
C ILE A 206 23.84 25.45 -12.04
N ASP A 207 24.37 25.74 -13.23
CA ASP A 207 25.76 26.15 -13.44
C ASP A 207 26.11 27.52 -12.85
N GLN A 208 25.12 28.39 -12.61
CA GLN A 208 25.32 29.67 -11.93
C GLN A 208 25.62 29.51 -10.44
N ASN A 209 25.29 28.35 -9.86
CA ASN A 209 25.54 27.98 -8.47
C ASN A 209 25.21 29.10 -7.45
N PRO A 210 23.96 29.60 -7.41
CA PRO A 210 23.58 30.73 -6.57
C PRO A 210 23.83 30.48 -5.07
N LEU A 211 24.10 31.56 -4.35
CA LEU A 211 24.17 31.56 -2.88
C LEU A 211 22.77 31.38 -2.28
N LEU A 212 22.72 30.52 -1.27
CA LEU A 212 21.50 30.19 -0.56
C LEU A 212 21.34 31.07 0.67
N LYS A 213 20.12 31.14 1.17
CA LYS A 213 19.76 31.78 2.42
C LYS A 213 18.94 30.84 3.29
N SER A 214 18.96 31.11 4.58
CA SER A 214 18.07 30.45 5.53
C SER A 214 16.61 30.56 5.10
N GLY A 215 15.92 29.43 5.07
CA GLY A 215 14.51 29.30 4.66
C GLY A 215 14.31 29.03 3.16
N ASP A 216 15.36 28.99 2.34
CA ASP A 216 15.23 28.71 0.91
C ASP A 216 14.68 27.31 0.64
N ARG A 217 13.72 27.24 -0.29
CA ARG A 217 13.15 25.98 -0.80
C ARG A 217 13.50 25.86 -2.28
N ILE A 218 14.33 24.87 -2.59
CA ILE A 218 14.95 24.68 -3.88
C ILE A 218 14.20 23.55 -4.60
N LYS A 219 13.78 23.82 -5.83
CA LYS A 219 13.20 22.83 -6.73
C LYS A 219 14.07 22.71 -7.97
N ILE A 220 14.75 21.58 -8.11
CA ILE A 220 15.47 21.25 -9.33
C ILE A 220 14.46 20.88 -10.40
N LEU A 221 14.37 21.71 -11.45
CA LEU A 221 13.46 21.48 -12.56
C LEU A 221 14.02 20.39 -13.48
N PHE A 222 13.12 19.64 -14.08
CA PHE A 222 13.43 18.61 -15.05
C PHE A 222 12.34 18.52 -16.10
N ASP A 223 12.72 18.07 -17.28
CA ASP A 223 11.76 17.58 -18.25
C ASP A 223 11.33 16.18 -17.81
N GLU A 224 10.03 15.94 -17.61
CA GLU A 224 9.48 14.60 -17.34
C GLU A 224 9.74 13.68 -18.55
N THR A 225 10.95 13.13 -18.61
CA THR A 225 11.51 12.39 -19.75
C THR A 225 11.21 10.89 -19.68
N ASN A 226 10.20 10.50 -18.90
CA ASN A 226 9.47 9.23 -19.04
C ASN A 226 10.28 7.94 -18.94
N LYS A 227 11.52 7.94 -18.43
CA LYS A 227 12.26 6.71 -18.17
C LYS A 227 11.83 6.06 -16.83
N ARG A 228 10.53 5.97 -16.59
CA ARG A 228 9.95 5.08 -15.57
C ARG A 228 9.21 3.95 -16.27
N GLU A 229 9.19 2.77 -15.67
CA GLU A 229 8.43 1.63 -16.19
C GLU A 229 6.93 1.88 -16.06
N PHE A 230 6.29 2.43 -17.09
CA PHE A 230 4.83 2.48 -17.15
C PHE A 230 4.33 1.07 -17.48
N LYS A 231 3.52 0.46 -16.61
CA LYS A 231 3.00 -0.90 -16.85
C LYS A 231 1.59 -1.09 -16.30
N ALA A 232 0.81 -1.92 -16.98
CA ALA A 232 -0.46 -2.43 -16.47
C ALA A 232 -0.35 -3.94 -16.22
N LEU A 233 -1.12 -4.44 -15.27
CA LEU A 233 -1.20 -5.88 -14.96
C LEU A 233 -2.39 -6.49 -15.68
N VAL A 234 -2.17 -7.47 -16.56
CA VAL A 234 -3.23 -8.16 -17.30
C VAL A 234 -3.32 -9.60 -16.82
N LEU A 235 -4.48 -10.01 -16.32
CA LEU A 235 -4.70 -11.31 -15.68
C LEU A 235 -5.88 -12.07 -16.27
N GLY A 236 -5.88 -13.39 -16.07
CA GLY A 236 -6.95 -14.30 -16.46
C GLY A 236 -6.73 -14.95 -17.84
N GLU A 237 -7.76 -15.00 -18.67
CA GLU A 237 -7.82 -15.72 -19.94
C GLU A 237 -7.18 -14.97 -21.11
N VAL A 238 -5.92 -14.59 -20.91
CA VAL A 238 -5.03 -14.05 -21.95
C VAL A 238 -3.88 -15.02 -22.20
N ASN A 239 -3.26 -14.97 -23.38
CA ASN A 239 -2.18 -15.90 -23.73
C ASN A 239 -0.93 -15.71 -22.87
N ASN A 240 -0.61 -14.47 -22.49
CA ASN A 240 0.52 -14.13 -21.62
C ASN A 240 0.05 -13.25 -20.45
N PRO A 241 -0.46 -13.83 -19.35
CA PRO A 241 -0.84 -13.05 -18.17
C PRO A 241 0.40 -12.50 -17.45
N GLY A 242 0.34 -11.26 -17.00
CA GLY A 242 1.43 -10.57 -16.32
C GLY A 242 1.47 -9.07 -16.60
N PHE A 243 2.62 -8.45 -16.35
CA PHE A 243 2.81 -7.02 -16.62
C PHE A 243 3.04 -6.75 -18.10
N THR A 244 2.31 -5.76 -18.61
CA THR A 244 2.43 -5.26 -19.98
C THR A 244 2.92 -3.81 -19.95
N TYR A 245 4.01 -3.54 -20.67
CA TYR A 245 4.65 -2.22 -20.71
C TYR A 245 3.88 -1.23 -21.61
N LEU A 246 3.71 -0.01 -21.07
CA LEU A 246 2.97 1.11 -21.64
C LEU A 246 3.91 2.27 -21.99
N THR A 247 3.37 3.28 -22.69
CA THR A 247 4.04 4.58 -22.84
C THR A 247 3.65 5.53 -21.70
N LYS A 248 4.29 6.70 -21.58
CA LYS A 248 3.88 7.75 -20.61
C LYS A 248 2.40 8.07 -20.71
N ASN A 249 1.92 8.20 -21.93
CA ASN A 249 0.55 8.60 -22.22
C ASN A 249 -0.43 7.42 -22.13
N GLY A 250 0.06 6.23 -21.78
CA GLY A 250 -0.71 4.99 -21.81
C GLY A 250 -0.70 4.30 -23.17
N LEU A 251 -1.57 3.31 -23.33
CA LEU A 251 -1.87 2.66 -24.60
C LEU A 251 -3.37 2.33 -24.68
N PRO A 252 -3.99 2.32 -25.86
CA PRO A 252 -5.33 1.78 -26.05
C PRO A 252 -5.46 0.35 -25.49
N ILE A 253 -6.60 0.02 -24.90
CA ILE A 253 -6.86 -1.31 -24.31
C ILE A 253 -6.60 -2.45 -25.31
N LYS A 254 -6.97 -2.26 -26.58
CA LYS A 254 -6.73 -3.20 -27.68
C LYS A 254 -5.24 -3.54 -27.82
N ASP A 255 -4.38 -2.52 -27.78
CA ASP A 255 -2.93 -2.68 -27.89
C ASP A 255 -2.35 -3.38 -26.65
N VAL A 256 -2.88 -3.08 -25.46
CA VAL A 256 -2.48 -3.75 -24.22
C VAL A 256 -2.82 -5.25 -24.26
N LEU A 257 -4.02 -5.61 -24.72
CA LEU A 257 -4.42 -7.01 -24.88
C LEU A 257 -3.61 -7.74 -25.96
N LEU A 258 -3.32 -7.07 -27.08
CA LEU A 258 -2.44 -7.61 -28.13
C LEU A 258 -1.03 -7.86 -27.61
N LYS A 259 -0.44 -6.92 -26.86
CA LYS A 259 0.86 -7.10 -26.20
C LYS A 259 0.85 -8.22 -25.17
N SER A 260 -0.30 -8.52 -24.58
CA SER A 260 -0.51 -9.67 -23.68
C SER A 260 -0.70 -10.99 -24.44
N GLY A 261 -0.40 -11.02 -25.75
CA GLY A 261 -0.53 -12.18 -26.61
C GLY A 261 -1.94 -12.42 -27.16
N GLY A 262 -2.89 -11.52 -26.89
CA GLY A 262 -4.30 -11.70 -27.24
C GLY A 262 -5.09 -12.53 -26.22
N LEU A 263 -6.40 -12.58 -26.44
CA LEU A 263 -7.35 -13.33 -25.62
C LEU A 263 -7.33 -14.82 -25.97
N LYS A 264 -7.57 -15.68 -24.98
CA LYS A 264 -7.84 -17.11 -25.24
C LYS A 264 -9.27 -17.29 -25.79
N PRO A 265 -9.59 -18.41 -26.47
CA PRO A 265 -10.95 -18.69 -26.94
C PRO A 265 -12.00 -18.77 -25.83
N THR A 266 -11.56 -19.10 -24.61
CA THR A 266 -12.35 -19.21 -23.38
C THR A 266 -12.51 -17.87 -22.64
N ALA A 267 -11.97 -16.77 -23.16
CA ALA A 267 -11.99 -15.47 -22.48
C ALA A 267 -13.36 -14.79 -22.51
N SER A 268 -13.80 -14.25 -21.37
CA SER A 268 -15.05 -13.49 -21.26
C SER A 268 -14.82 -11.98 -21.25
N LEU A 269 -15.22 -11.33 -22.34
CA LEU A 269 -15.31 -9.87 -22.40
C LEU A 269 -16.52 -9.34 -21.62
N LYS A 270 -17.63 -10.10 -21.56
CA LYS A 270 -18.84 -9.66 -20.83
C LYS A 270 -18.59 -9.48 -19.34
N TYR A 271 -17.68 -10.27 -18.77
CA TYR A 271 -17.33 -10.26 -17.34
C TYR A 271 -15.94 -9.66 -17.06
N ALA A 272 -15.28 -9.12 -18.08
CA ALA A 272 -13.99 -8.46 -17.90
C ALA A 272 -14.12 -7.17 -17.10
N GLU A 273 -13.08 -6.86 -16.32
CA GLU A 273 -13.06 -5.72 -15.41
C GLU A 273 -11.75 -4.94 -15.56
N LEU A 274 -11.85 -3.62 -15.46
CA LEU A 274 -10.72 -2.71 -15.36
C LEU A 274 -10.74 -2.11 -13.95
N ILE A 275 -9.65 -2.29 -13.21
CA ILE A 275 -9.45 -1.69 -11.89
C ILE A 275 -8.41 -0.58 -12.05
N ARG A 276 -8.85 0.66 -11.83
CA ARG A 276 -8.03 1.87 -11.90
C ARG A 276 -8.13 2.61 -10.58
N ASN A 277 -7.07 3.28 -10.12
CA ASN A 277 -7.04 4.04 -8.85
C ASN A 277 -8.01 5.26 -8.84
N SER A 278 -9.32 5.03 -8.91
CA SER A 278 -10.33 6.09 -8.92
C SER A 278 -10.79 6.44 -7.51
N ASN A 279 -10.73 5.46 -6.60
CA ASN A 279 -11.15 5.59 -5.22
C ASN A 279 -10.30 4.68 -4.32
N SER A 280 -10.48 4.85 -3.01
CA SER A 280 -9.68 4.12 -2.03
C SER A 280 -9.94 2.61 -2.04
N THR A 281 -11.09 2.12 -2.55
CA THR A 281 -11.41 0.70 -2.66
C THR A 281 -10.55 0.07 -3.75
N ASP A 282 -10.48 0.72 -4.91
CA ASP A 282 -9.68 0.28 -6.05
C ASP A 282 -8.20 0.20 -5.69
N ILE A 283 -7.71 1.19 -4.92
CA ILE A 283 -6.32 1.22 -4.47
C ILE A 283 -6.00 -0.01 -3.60
N LEU A 284 -6.87 -0.35 -2.65
CA LEU A 284 -6.66 -1.51 -1.77
C LEU A 284 -6.80 -2.83 -2.53
N ARG A 285 -7.86 -2.97 -3.32
CA ARG A 285 -8.10 -4.16 -4.15
C ARG A 285 -6.92 -4.37 -5.11
N LYS A 286 -6.44 -3.30 -5.74
CA LYS A 286 -5.26 -3.34 -6.60
C LYS A 286 -4.01 -3.76 -5.84
N ASN A 287 -3.68 -3.09 -4.72
CA ASN A 287 -2.46 -3.38 -3.98
C ASN A 287 -2.44 -4.84 -3.52
N GLU A 288 -3.58 -5.37 -3.07
CA GLU A 288 -3.71 -6.78 -2.70
C GLU A 288 -3.52 -7.72 -3.90
N ILE A 289 -4.15 -7.45 -5.06
CA ILE A 289 -3.95 -8.22 -6.28
C ILE A 289 -2.47 -8.23 -6.68
N VAL A 290 -1.84 -7.06 -6.71
CA VAL A 290 -0.44 -6.88 -7.12
C VAL A 290 0.50 -7.58 -6.14
N ASP A 291 0.36 -7.37 -4.83
CA ASP A 291 1.21 -7.98 -3.80
C ASP A 291 1.12 -9.51 -3.83
N ASN A 292 -0.08 -10.06 -4.03
CA ASN A 292 -0.28 -11.50 -4.12
C ASN A 292 0.28 -12.09 -5.41
N PHE A 293 0.09 -11.43 -6.55
CA PHE A 293 0.72 -11.81 -7.81
C PHE A 293 2.25 -11.85 -7.68
N MET A 294 2.84 -10.84 -7.05
CA MET A 294 4.29 -10.76 -6.82
C MET A 294 4.81 -11.87 -5.89
N LYS A 295 4.00 -12.35 -4.94
CA LYS A 295 4.37 -13.43 -4.01
C LYS A 295 4.25 -14.82 -4.66
N ASN A 296 3.17 -15.10 -5.39
CA ASN A 296 2.88 -16.43 -5.96
C ASN A 296 2.15 -16.34 -7.32
N PRO A 297 2.88 -16.19 -8.43
CA PRO A 297 2.27 -15.98 -9.76
C PRO A 297 1.54 -17.20 -10.35
N LYS A 298 1.63 -18.41 -9.74
CA LYS A 298 1.11 -19.67 -10.31
C LYS A 298 -0.06 -20.34 -9.55
N SER A 299 -0.50 -19.81 -8.40
CA SER A 299 -1.39 -20.56 -7.48
C SER A 299 -2.89 -20.30 -7.67
N LEU A 300 -3.63 -21.11 -8.44
CA LEU A 300 -5.07 -20.97 -8.78
C LEU A 300 -6.04 -20.58 -7.64
N GLU A 301 -5.65 -20.76 -6.37
CA GLU A 301 -6.29 -20.20 -5.17
C GLU A 301 -6.58 -18.67 -5.25
N TRP A 302 -5.84 -17.92 -6.07
CA TRP A 302 -5.96 -16.46 -6.25
C TRP A 302 -7.29 -16.00 -6.87
N GLN A 303 -8.06 -16.87 -7.54
CA GLN A 303 -9.33 -16.48 -8.17
C GLN A 303 -10.44 -16.14 -7.16
N LEU A 304 -10.33 -16.62 -5.92
CA LEU A 304 -11.50 -16.74 -5.03
C LEU A 304 -11.40 -15.97 -3.70
N LYS A 305 -10.26 -15.37 -3.34
CA LYS A 305 -10.01 -14.84 -1.97
C LYS A 305 -10.03 -13.30 -1.80
N LEU A 306 -10.32 -12.53 -2.85
CA LEU A 306 -10.23 -11.05 -2.87
C LEU A 306 -11.40 -10.28 -2.21
N TYR A 307 -12.22 -10.93 -1.38
CA TYR A 307 -13.56 -10.43 -1.03
C TYR A 307 -13.69 -9.73 0.35
N ASP A 308 -12.74 -9.87 1.29
CA ASP A 308 -13.15 -9.82 2.72
C ASP A 308 -12.74 -8.60 3.59
N TYR A 309 -11.73 -7.77 3.30
CA TYR A 309 -11.16 -6.95 4.40
C TYR A 309 -11.74 -5.54 4.62
N ARG A 310 -12.05 -4.74 3.59
CA ARG A 310 -12.57 -3.36 3.80
C ARG A 310 -14.09 -3.25 3.78
N ILE A 311 -14.76 -4.11 3.02
CA ILE A 311 -16.22 -4.22 3.04
C ILE A 311 -16.71 -4.41 4.47
N MET A 312 -16.00 -5.22 5.28
CA MET A 312 -16.31 -5.39 6.71
C MET A 312 -16.17 -4.12 7.55
N LYS A 313 -15.15 -3.28 7.33
CA LYS A 313 -14.93 -2.06 8.14
C LYS A 313 -15.98 -0.98 7.85
N ASP A 314 -16.28 -0.78 6.58
CA ASP A 314 -17.30 0.18 6.15
C ASP A 314 -18.69 -0.34 6.56
N LYS A 315 -18.94 -1.66 6.45
CA LYS A 315 -20.09 -2.38 7.02
C LYS A 315 -20.29 -2.08 8.50
N PHE A 316 -19.27 -2.28 9.36
CA PHE A 316 -19.39 -1.97 10.79
C PHE A 316 -19.65 -0.48 11.08
N SER A 317 -19.19 0.42 10.20
CA SER A 317 -19.36 1.86 10.37
C SER A 317 -20.76 2.33 9.96
N PHE A 318 -21.34 1.78 8.88
CA PHE A 318 -22.69 2.10 8.45
C PHE A 318 -23.76 1.50 9.38
N LEU A 319 -23.55 0.28 9.87
CA LEU A 319 -24.43 -0.36 10.88
C LEU A 319 -24.51 0.44 12.17
N ARG A 320 -23.41 1.10 12.57
CA ARG A 320 -23.35 1.93 13.78
C ARG A 320 -24.14 3.24 13.66
N LEU A 321 -24.30 3.75 12.44
CA LEU A 321 -24.89 5.07 12.17
C LEU A 321 -26.35 4.98 11.69
N SER A 322 -26.85 3.77 11.45
CA SER A 322 -28.18 3.53 10.91
C SER A 322 -29.18 3.16 12.01
N ASN A 323 -30.39 3.73 11.99
CA ASN A 323 -31.53 3.28 12.80
C ASN A 323 -32.31 2.16 12.08
N LEU A 324 -31.60 1.20 11.49
CA LEU A 324 -32.22 0.11 10.72
C LEU A 324 -32.66 -1.02 11.67
N THR A 325 -33.78 -1.64 11.34
CA THR A 325 -34.18 -2.91 11.98
C THR A 325 -33.21 -4.02 11.57
N ILE A 326 -33.20 -5.15 12.28
CA ILE A 326 -32.32 -6.29 11.97
C ILE A 326 -32.62 -6.85 10.56
N GLU A 327 -33.89 -6.81 10.16
CA GLU A 327 -34.37 -7.23 8.85
C GLU A 327 -33.88 -6.29 7.73
N ASP A 328 -33.99 -4.97 7.93
CA ASP A 328 -33.56 -3.97 6.94
C ASP A 328 -32.02 -3.87 6.84
N THR A 329 -31.33 -4.20 7.93
CA THR A 329 -29.87 -4.23 8.01
C THR A 329 -29.25 -5.15 6.97
N ILE A 330 -29.85 -6.32 6.73
CA ILE A 330 -29.32 -7.32 5.79
C ILE A 330 -29.48 -6.83 4.35
N PHE A 331 -30.63 -6.26 3.99
CA PHE A 331 -30.87 -5.71 2.66
C PHE A 331 -29.99 -4.48 2.39
N PHE A 332 -29.85 -3.58 3.37
CA PHE A 332 -28.97 -2.42 3.27
C PHE A 332 -27.49 -2.81 3.14
N ASP A 333 -27.04 -3.87 3.82
CA ASP A 333 -25.68 -4.42 3.67
C ASP A 333 -25.45 -4.94 2.25
N ILE A 334 -26.38 -5.75 1.73
CA ILE A 334 -26.31 -6.32 0.39
C ILE A 334 -26.37 -5.23 -0.69
N ASP A 335 -27.29 -4.27 -0.58
CA ASP A 335 -27.47 -3.21 -1.58
C ASP A 335 -26.26 -2.27 -1.65
N ASN A 336 -25.65 -1.91 -0.52
CA ASN A 336 -24.42 -1.10 -0.54
C ASN A 336 -23.22 -1.87 -1.10
N GLN A 337 -23.08 -3.14 -0.75
CA GLN A 337 -22.02 -3.99 -1.30
C GLN A 337 -22.17 -4.11 -2.83
N LEU A 338 -23.39 -4.37 -3.31
CA LEU A 338 -23.69 -4.45 -4.74
C LEU A 338 -23.52 -3.10 -5.44
N ARG A 339 -23.86 -1.96 -4.81
CA ARG A 339 -23.64 -0.63 -5.39
C ARG A 339 -22.15 -0.37 -5.60
N ILE A 340 -21.31 -0.59 -4.59
CA ILE A 340 -19.85 -0.40 -4.70
C ILE A 340 -19.26 -1.27 -5.82
N MET A 341 -19.78 -2.49 -6.01
CA MET A 341 -19.33 -3.41 -7.07
C MET A 341 -19.83 -3.05 -8.47
N ASN A 342 -21.06 -2.52 -8.59
CA ASN A 342 -21.69 -2.26 -9.90
C ASN A 342 -21.46 -0.83 -10.44
N ASP A 343 -21.23 0.16 -9.58
CA ASP A 343 -21.09 1.58 -9.96
C ASP A 343 -19.74 1.90 -10.65
N GLN A 344 -18.90 0.89 -10.91
CA GLN A 344 -17.50 1.04 -11.31
C GLN A 344 -17.12 0.28 -12.58
N LYS A 345 -18.07 0.01 -13.48
CA LYS A 345 -17.73 -0.44 -14.84
C LYS A 345 -17.10 0.71 -15.63
N PHE A 346 -15.79 0.89 -15.48
CA PHE A 346 -15.00 1.90 -16.23
C PHE A 346 -15.02 1.71 -17.74
N LEU A 347 -15.27 0.49 -18.18
CA LEU A 347 -15.12 0.08 -19.57
C LEU A 347 -16.07 -1.07 -19.91
N ASP A 348 -16.82 -0.94 -20.99
CA ASP A 348 -17.56 -2.05 -21.59
C ASP A 348 -16.63 -2.85 -22.53
N PHE A 349 -16.07 -3.93 -21.98
CA PHE A 349 -15.13 -4.80 -22.69
C PHE A 349 -15.71 -5.46 -23.94
N THR A 350 -17.04 -5.52 -24.10
CA THR A 350 -17.66 -6.07 -25.31
C THR A 350 -17.50 -5.16 -26.53
N LYS A 351 -17.21 -3.87 -26.31
CA LYS A 351 -17.09 -2.84 -27.36
C LYS A 351 -15.65 -2.43 -27.65
N ILE A 352 -14.65 -3.08 -27.03
CA ILE A 352 -13.25 -2.66 -27.14
C ILE A 352 -12.64 -2.86 -28.54
N TYR A 353 -13.32 -3.64 -29.39
CA TYR A 353 -12.94 -3.85 -30.78
C TYR A 353 -13.75 -2.97 -31.76
N ASP A 354 -14.71 -2.20 -31.26
CA ASP A 354 -15.41 -1.19 -32.06
C ASP A 354 -14.63 0.13 -31.97
N ASP A 355 -13.87 0.43 -33.02
CA ASP A 355 -13.04 1.62 -33.10
C ASP A 355 -13.88 2.93 -33.09
N ASN A 356 -15.20 2.86 -33.30
CA ASN A 356 -16.11 4.01 -33.18
C ASN A 356 -16.66 4.23 -31.76
N SER A 357 -16.46 3.27 -30.85
CA SER A 357 -16.87 3.39 -29.45
C SER A 357 -15.84 4.17 -28.64
N SER A 358 -16.30 4.96 -27.66
CA SER A 358 -15.42 5.54 -26.64
C SER A 358 -14.66 4.47 -25.85
N ASP A 359 -15.24 3.28 -25.72
CA ASP A 359 -14.66 2.13 -25.04
C ASP A 359 -13.55 1.46 -25.85
N GLY A 360 -13.69 1.42 -27.19
CA GLY A 360 -12.66 0.91 -28.11
C GLY A 360 -11.35 1.70 -28.04
N ASN A 361 -11.47 3.02 -27.87
CA ASN A 361 -10.33 3.93 -27.79
C ASN A 361 -9.89 4.22 -26.35
N PHE A 362 -10.38 3.46 -25.38
CA PHE A 362 -10.05 3.70 -23.97
C PHE A 362 -8.57 3.46 -23.69
N VAL A 363 -7.91 4.48 -23.11
CA VAL A 363 -6.48 4.47 -22.84
C VAL A 363 -6.19 3.90 -21.46
N ILE A 364 -5.41 2.82 -21.42
CA ILE A 364 -4.86 2.18 -20.22
C ILE A 364 -3.63 2.94 -19.74
N LYS A 365 -3.58 3.23 -18.45
CA LYS A 365 -2.56 4.04 -17.80
C LYS A 365 -1.72 3.17 -16.88
N ASP A 366 -0.60 3.75 -16.44
CA ASP A 366 0.31 3.10 -15.52
C ASP A 366 -0.36 2.73 -14.19
N GLY A 367 -0.12 1.49 -13.77
CA GLY A 367 -0.69 0.91 -12.57
C GLY A 367 -2.15 0.48 -12.70
N ASP A 368 -2.74 0.39 -13.89
CA ASP A 368 -4.06 -0.24 -14.09
C ASP A 368 -3.97 -1.77 -13.99
N VAL A 369 -5.07 -2.41 -13.59
CA VAL A 369 -5.22 -3.87 -13.60
C VAL A 369 -6.40 -4.26 -14.46
N ILE A 370 -6.17 -5.17 -15.41
CA ILE A 370 -7.19 -5.71 -16.32
C ILE A 370 -7.40 -7.18 -15.95
N LEU A 371 -8.64 -7.55 -15.62
CA LEU A 371 -9.02 -8.90 -15.30
C LEU A 371 -9.95 -9.44 -16.40
N ILE A 372 -9.49 -10.49 -17.10
CA ILE A 372 -10.28 -11.17 -18.12
C ILE A 372 -10.65 -12.57 -17.60
N PRO A 373 -11.85 -12.79 -17.06
CA PRO A 373 -12.23 -14.11 -16.55
C PRO A 373 -12.55 -15.09 -17.70
N GLU A 374 -12.77 -16.35 -17.34
CA GLU A 374 -13.25 -17.38 -18.25
C GLU A 374 -14.75 -17.20 -18.56
N HIS A 375 -15.16 -17.54 -19.79
CA HIS A 375 -16.56 -17.67 -20.18
C HIS A 375 -17.11 -18.99 -19.65
N PHE A 376 -18.00 -18.90 -18.66
CA PHE A 376 -18.70 -20.06 -18.12
C PHE A 376 -19.79 -20.52 -19.09
N ASN A 377 -19.55 -21.61 -19.83
CA ASN A 377 -20.57 -22.23 -20.68
C ASN A 377 -21.45 -23.23 -19.89
N TYR A 378 -21.98 -22.80 -18.74
CA TYR A 378 -22.74 -23.63 -17.82
C TYR A 378 -23.95 -22.88 -17.25
N VAL A 379 -24.99 -23.63 -16.88
CA VAL A 379 -26.15 -23.19 -16.11
C VAL A 379 -26.03 -23.79 -14.71
N TYR A 380 -26.13 -22.99 -13.66
CA TYR A 380 -26.04 -23.48 -12.29
C TYR A 380 -27.41 -23.86 -11.74
N VAL A 381 -27.63 -25.14 -11.48
CA VAL A 381 -28.91 -25.66 -10.97
C VAL A 381 -28.78 -25.94 -9.48
N PHE A 382 -29.67 -25.37 -8.66
CA PHE A 382 -29.61 -25.53 -7.22
C PHE A 382 -30.98 -25.43 -6.51
N GLY A 383 -31.05 -25.90 -5.27
CA GLY A 383 -32.29 -25.97 -4.50
C GLY A 383 -32.77 -27.41 -4.33
N GLN A 384 -34.07 -27.66 -4.50
CA GLN A 384 -34.71 -28.97 -4.28
C GLN A 384 -34.55 -29.96 -5.44
N VAL A 385 -33.29 -30.16 -5.87
CA VAL A 385 -32.89 -31.15 -6.87
C VAL A 385 -31.91 -32.16 -6.25
N PRO A 386 -31.87 -33.43 -6.71
CA PRO A 386 -30.95 -34.42 -6.15
C PRO A 386 -29.47 -34.08 -6.33
N ARG A 387 -29.11 -33.38 -7.42
CA ARG A 387 -27.73 -32.98 -7.71
C ARG A 387 -27.65 -31.48 -8.03
N THR A 388 -27.23 -30.68 -7.06
CA THR A 388 -26.92 -29.27 -7.28
C THR A 388 -25.55 -29.13 -7.95
N GLY A 389 -25.42 -28.20 -8.89
CA GLY A 389 -24.15 -27.95 -9.57
C GLY A 389 -24.28 -27.34 -10.96
N TYR A 390 -23.13 -27.23 -11.63
CA TYR A 390 -23.01 -26.71 -12.99
C TYR A 390 -23.41 -27.77 -14.03
N VAL A 391 -24.33 -27.42 -14.92
CA VAL A 391 -24.75 -28.23 -16.06
C VAL A 391 -24.30 -27.53 -17.34
N PRO A 392 -23.60 -28.20 -18.28
CA PRO A 392 -23.18 -27.60 -19.55
C PRO A 392 -24.36 -26.96 -20.29
N PHE A 393 -24.17 -25.74 -20.77
CA PHE A 393 -25.19 -25.03 -21.53
C PHE A 393 -25.40 -25.65 -22.92
N GLU A 394 -26.65 -25.87 -23.29
CA GLU A 394 -27.09 -26.36 -24.59
C GLU A 394 -28.05 -25.34 -25.23
N ILE A 395 -27.76 -24.95 -26.49
CA ILE A 395 -28.54 -23.94 -27.22
C ILE A 395 -29.99 -24.42 -27.43
N GLY A 396 -30.95 -23.53 -27.14
CA GLY A 396 -32.39 -23.78 -27.35
C GLY A 396 -33.04 -24.68 -26.30
N LYS A 397 -32.32 -25.09 -25.25
CA LYS A 397 -32.89 -25.81 -24.11
C LYS A 397 -33.49 -24.85 -23.08
N ASP A 398 -34.62 -25.25 -22.52
CA ASP A 398 -35.33 -24.53 -21.46
C ASP A 398 -34.87 -24.97 -20.07
N PHE A 399 -35.40 -24.34 -19.02
CA PHE A 399 -35.06 -24.67 -17.64
C PHE A 399 -35.43 -26.12 -17.26
N THR A 400 -36.47 -26.72 -17.88
CA THR A 400 -36.89 -28.09 -17.57
C THR A 400 -35.82 -29.12 -17.96
N HIS A 401 -35.14 -28.90 -19.09
CA HIS A 401 -33.98 -29.70 -19.49
C HIS A 401 -32.90 -29.72 -18.41
N TYR A 402 -32.51 -28.55 -17.89
CA TYR A 402 -31.45 -28.44 -16.88
C TYR A 402 -31.85 -29.08 -15.54
N ILE A 403 -33.12 -28.96 -15.13
CA ILE A 403 -33.66 -29.66 -13.97
C ILE A 403 -33.59 -31.18 -14.16
N SER A 404 -33.92 -31.68 -15.35
CA SER A 404 -33.83 -33.11 -15.64
C SER A 404 -32.38 -33.64 -15.53
N LYS A 405 -31.40 -32.88 -16.01
CA LYS A 405 -29.97 -33.18 -15.88
C LYS A 405 -29.50 -33.17 -14.43
N ALA A 406 -30.11 -32.34 -13.59
CA ALA A 406 -29.90 -32.31 -12.14
C ALA A 406 -30.60 -33.46 -11.37
N GLY A 407 -31.29 -34.36 -12.08
CA GLY A 407 -31.98 -35.52 -11.48
C GLY A 407 -33.47 -35.29 -11.21
N GLY A 408 -34.06 -34.21 -11.72
CA GLY A 408 -35.47 -33.88 -11.50
C GLY A 408 -35.71 -33.19 -10.15
N PHE A 409 -36.97 -33.19 -9.72
CA PHE A 409 -37.38 -32.60 -8.44
C PHE A 409 -37.23 -33.61 -7.30
N THR A 410 -36.84 -33.13 -6.11
CA THR A 410 -36.97 -33.90 -4.86
C THR A 410 -38.40 -33.79 -4.31
N GLU A 411 -38.79 -34.70 -3.41
CA GLU A 411 -40.13 -34.68 -2.78
C GLU A 411 -40.43 -33.41 -1.98
N SER A 412 -39.39 -32.65 -1.60
CA SER A 412 -39.50 -31.37 -0.90
C SER A 412 -39.60 -30.16 -1.83
N ALA A 413 -39.56 -30.36 -3.15
CA ALA A 413 -39.74 -29.29 -4.12
C ALA A 413 -41.17 -28.73 -4.09
N ARG A 414 -41.27 -27.41 -4.18
CA ARG A 414 -42.52 -26.72 -4.46
C ARG A 414 -42.79 -26.82 -5.97
N ASP A 415 -44.05 -26.85 -6.39
CA ASP A 415 -44.49 -27.24 -7.75
C ASP A 415 -43.70 -26.56 -8.91
N LEU A 416 -43.77 -27.14 -10.12
CA LEU A 416 -43.10 -26.64 -11.34
C LEU A 416 -43.26 -25.13 -11.58
N ASP A 417 -44.42 -24.58 -11.18
CA ASP A 417 -44.77 -23.17 -11.32
C ASP A 417 -43.94 -22.23 -10.42
N GLU A 418 -43.16 -22.76 -9.48
CA GLU A 418 -42.35 -21.96 -8.55
C GLU A 418 -40.84 -22.00 -8.83
N VAL A 419 -40.39 -22.69 -9.88
CA VAL A 419 -38.98 -22.61 -10.33
C VAL A 419 -38.62 -21.15 -10.62
N VAL A 420 -37.42 -20.70 -10.27
CA VAL A 420 -36.95 -19.35 -10.60
C VAL A 420 -35.75 -19.45 -11.54
N ILE A 421 -35.81 -18.72 -12.66
CA ILE A 421 -34.65 -18.49 -13.51
C ILE A 421 -34.00 -17.19 -13.03
N ILE A 422 -32.74 -17.23 -12.64
CA ILE A 422 -31.97 -16.04 -12.25
C ILE A 422 -30.97 -15.76 -13.38
N LYS A 423 -31.14 -14.63 -14.05
CA LYS A 423 -30.26 -14.26 -15.16
C LYS A 423 -28.83 -14.02 -14.69
N GLY A 424 -27.87 -14.63 -15.38
CA GLY A 424 -26.47 -14.62 -14.98
C GLY A 424 -25.84 -13.23 -14.94
N ASP A 425 -26.29 -12.34 -15.81
CA ASP A 425 -25.77 -10.98 -15.99
C ASP A 425 -26.47 -9.92 -15.13
N THR A 426 -27.80 -9.89 -15.16
CA THR A 426 -28.64 -8.89 -14.48
C THR A 426 -29.01 -9.30 -13.07
N LYS A 427 -28.85 -10.60 -12.73
CA LYS A 427 -29.36 -11.21 -11.50
C LYS A 427 -30.89 -11.07 -11.34
N ASN A 428 -31.60 -10.80 -12.43
CA ASN A 428 -33.05 -10.68 -12.42
C ASN A 428 -33.70 -12.05 -12.12
N TRP A 429 -34.65 -12.04 -11.19
CA TRP A 429 -35.43 -13.22 -10.81
C TRP A 429 -36.67 -13.30 -11.69
N ILE A 430 -36.68 -14.26 -12.61
CA ILE A 430 -37.79 -14.50 -13.52
C ILE A 430 -38.67 -15.59 -12.91
N VAL A 431 -39.82 -15.16 -12.41
CA VAL A 431 -40.83 -16.01 -11.77
C VAL A 431 -42.05 -16.23 -12.68
N GLU A 432 -42.30 -15.34 -13.64
CA GLU A 432 -43.39 -15.42 -14.62
C GLU A 432 -42.83 -15.61 -16.05
N ASN A 433 -43.63 -16.12 -16.99
CA ASN A 433 -43.23 -16.34 -18.40
C ASN A 433 -41.97 -17.19 -18.60
N LYS A 434 -41.71 -18.11 -17.68
CA LYS A 434 -40.52 -18.98 -17.66
C LYS A 434 -40.44 -19.90 -18.88
N SER A 435 -41.59 -20.37 -19.36
CA SER A 435 -41.69 -21.24 -20.55
C SER A 435 -41.29 -20.54 -21.86
N THR A 436 -41.31 -19.21 -21.89
CA THR A 436 -40.89 -18.40 -23.06
C THR A 436 -39.54 -17.72 -22.84
N THR A 437 -38.93 -17.89 -21.67
CA THR A 437 -37.65 -17.26 -21.32
C THR A 437 -36.50 -18.12 -21.86
N SER A 438 -35.64 -17.53 -22.69
CA SER A 438 -34.43 -18.20 -23.16
C SER A 438 -33.39 -18.29 -22.03
N ILE A 439 -32.88 -19.49 -21.79
CA ILE A 439 -31.72 -19.71 -20.92
C ILE A 439 -30.45 -19.30 -21.67
N GLU A 440 -29.52 -18.68 -20.96
CA GLU A 440 -28.22 -18.27 -21.45
C GLU A 440 -27.08 -18.86 -20.59
N PRO A 441 -25.85 -18.94 -21.12
CA PRO A 441 -24.68 -19.30 -20.33
C PRO A 441 -24.52 -18.39 -19.10
N GLY A 442 -24.29 -18.98 -17.93
CA GLY A 442 -24.15 -18.28 -16.66
C GLY A 442 -25.45 -18.04 -15.90
N ASP A 443 -26.61 -18.41 -16.46
CA ASP A 443 -27.89 -18.37 -15.74
C ASP A 443 -27.95 -19.39 -14.59
N PHE A 444 -28.82 -19.11 -13.63
CA PHE A 444 -29.09 -20.00 -12.51
C PHE A 444 -30.54 -20.48 -12.58
N VAL A 445 -30.74 -21.75 -12.25
CA VAL A 445 -32.07 -22.35 -12.10
C VAL A 445 -32.23 -22.75 -10.64
N TYR A 446 -33.10 -22.04 -9.95
CA TYR A 446 -33.36 -22.22 -8.53
C TYR A 446 -34.70 -22.92 -8.30
N ILE A 447 -34.69 -24.00 -7.52
CA ILE A 447 -35.88 -24.76 -7.16
C ILE A 447 -36.19 -24.55 -5.67
N PRO A 448 -37.23 -23.78 -5.31
CA PRO A 448 -37.53 -23.49 -3.91
C PRO A 448 -38.08 -24.69 -3.16
N LYS A 449 -37.89 -24.66 -1.83
CA LYS A 449 -38.45 -25.66 -0.91
C LYS A 449 -39.93 -25.40 -0.62
N LYS A 450 -40.72 -26.47 -0.53
CA LYS A 450 -42.09 -26.41 -0.02
C LYS A 450 -42.08 -25.90 1.42
N VAL A 451 -42.65 -24.72 1.66
CA VAL A 451 -42.77 -24.16 3.01
C VAL A 451 -43.84 -24.96 3.74
N GLN A 452 -43.43 -25.91 4.58
CA GLN A 452 -44.36 -26.64 5.45
C GLN A 452 -44.80 -25.72 6.58
N ARG A 453 -46.07 -25.31 6.56
CA ARG A 453 -46.70 -24.53 7.63
C ARG A 453 -47.33 -25.51 8.64
N SER A 454 -47.13 -25.29 9.93
CA SER A 454 -47.76 -26.09 10.98
C SER A 454 -49.27 -25.83 11.03
N PHE A 455 -50.03 -26.76 11.61
CA PHE A 455 -51.47 -26.56 11.84
C PHE A 455 -51.76 -25.26 12.62
N SER A 456 -50.90 -24.93 13.59
CA SER A 456 -50.99 -23.69 14.38
C SER A 456 -50.93 -22.43 13.53
N TYR A 457 -50.10 -22.39 12.47
CA TYR A 457 -50.03 -21.24 11.56
C TYR A 457 -51.38 -20.95 10.89
N TYR A 458 -52.10 -21.99 10.47
CA TYR A 458 -53.42 -21.84 9.88
C TYR A 458 -54.46 -21.44 10.93
N LEU A 459 -54.37 -22.01 12.13
CA LEU A 459 -55.28 -21.71 13.23
C LEU A 459 -55.17 -20.25 13.68
N GLU A 460 -53.95 -19.71 13.72
CA GLU A 460 -53.68 -18.29 14.01
C GLU A 460 -54.29 -17.38 12.93
N ARG A 461 -54.10 -17.70 11.65
CA ARG A 461 -54.66 -16.91 10.55
C ARG A 461 -56.18 -16.91 10.52
N VAL A 462 -56.80 -18.06 10.81
CA VAL A 462 -58.26 -18.17 10.95
C VAL A 462 -58.73 -17.41 12.19
N GLY A 463 -57.98 -17.47 13.30
CA GLY A 463 -58.23 -16.70 14.50
C GLY A 463 -58.24 -15.19 14.25
N ASP A 464 -57.25 -14.67 13.53
CA ASP A 464 -57.18 -13.26 13.13
C ASP A 464 -58.42 -12.83 12.33
N VAL A 465 -58.79 -13.62 11.32
CA VAL A 465 -59.97 -13.34 10.49
C VAL A 465 -61.25 -13.42 11.31
N ALA A 466 -61.38 -14.43 12.18
CA ALA A 466 -62.54 -14.57 13.06
C ALA A 466 -62.64 -13.39 14.05
N ALA A 467 -61.52 -12.90 14.57
CA ALA A 467 -61.49 -11.72 15.44
C ALA A 467 -61.91 -10.44 14.70
N ILE A 468 -61.45 -10.25 13.46
CA ILE A 468 -61.88 -9.15 12.59
C ILE A 468 -63.39 -9.25 12.32
N VAL A 469 -63.89 -10.41 11.90
CA VAL A 469 -65.33 -10.62 11.65
C VAL A 469 -66.14 -10.40 12.92
N GLY A 470 -65.68 -10.92 14.06
CA GLY A 470 -66.33 -10.75 15.36
C GLY A 470 -66.39 -9.28 15.80
N SER A 471 -65.31 -8.52 15.63
CA SER A 471 -65.30 -7.08 15.95
C SER A 471 -66.27 -6.28 15.07
N VAL A 472 -66.32 -6.56 13.77
CA VAL A 472 -67.29 -5.96 12.84
C VAL A 472 -68.72 -6.30 13.24
N ALA A 473 -69.00 -7.58 13.53
CA ALA A 473 -70.31 -8.02 14.01
C ALA A 473 -70.72 -7.31 15.31
N THR A 474 -69.78 -7.14 16.25
CA THR A 474 -70.01 -6.44 17.52
C THR A 474 -70.38 -4.98 17.31
N ILE A 475 -69.67 -4.28 16.41
CA ILE A 475 -69.98 -2.89 16.04
C ILE A 475 -71.39 -2.79 15.44
N ILE A 476 -71.76 -3.68 14.52
CA ILE A 476 -73.10 -3.72 13.93
C ILE A 476 -74.17 -3.93 15.02
N LEU A 477 -73.92 -4.83 15.97
CA LEU A 477 -74.85 -5.13 17.06
C LEU A 477 -75.05 -3.93 18.00
N LEU A 478 -73.98 -3.20 18.31
CA LEU A 478 -74.03 -1.95 19.08
C LEU A 478 -74.81 -0.86 18.36
N ILE A 479 -74.63 -0.70 17.04
CA ILE A 479 -75.40 0.26 16.23
C ILE A 479 -76.89 -0.09 16.28
N ILE A 480 -77.24 -1.38 16.15
CA ILE A 480 -78.64 -1.83 16.23
C ILE A 480 -79.25 -1.59 17.62
N GLN A 481 -78.47 -1.79 18.70
CA GLN A 481 -78.95 -1.54 20.07
C GLN A 481 -79.05 -0.05 20.42
N SER A 482 -78.17 0.79 19.88
CA SER A 482 -78.18 2.25 20.08
C SER A 482 -79.26 2.99 19.28
N GLY A 483 -79.83 2.35 18.26
CA GLY A 483 -80.93 2.90 17.44
C GLY A 483 -82.34 2.62 18.00
N LYS A 484 -82.43 1.99 19.17
CA LYS A 484 -83.63 1.94 20.04
C LYS A 484 -83.42 2.88 21.21
#